data_AF-A0A1W5D784-F1
#
_entry.id   AF-A0A1W5D784-F1
#
_cell.length_a   1.000
_cell.length_b   1.000
_cell.length_c   1.000
_cell.angle_alpha   90.00
_cell.angle_beta   90.00
_cell.angle_gamma   90.00
#
_symmetry.space_group_name_H-M   'P 1'
#
loop_
_entity.id
_entity.type
_entity.pdbx_description
1 polymer ?
#
loop_
_entity_poly.entity_id
_entity_poly.type
_entity_poly.pdbx_seq_one_letter_code
_entity_poly.pdbx_strand_id
1 'polypeptide(L)'
;MAEAEAMYRRALEGFEKVWGREHTSTLETVNNLGVLYADQGKMAEAEAMHRRVLEGKEKAWGPEHTSTLDTVNNLGALYTRQGKLAEAEA
;
A
#
# COMPACT_ATOMS: atom_id res chain seq x y z
N MET A 1 -10.99 -14.30 -0.59
CA MET A 1 -9.66 -13.65 -0.58
C MET A 1 -8.94 -13.75 -1.93
N ALA A 2 -8.81 -14.94 -2.53
CA ALA A 2 -8.17 -15.09 -3.85
C ALA A 2 -8.89 -14.34 -5.00
N GLU A 3 -10.23 -14.30 -4.99
CA GLU A 3 -11.02 -13.54 -5.98
C GLU A 3 -10.76 -12.03 -5.88
N ALA A 4 -10.74 -11.49 -4.67
CA ALA A 4 -10.41 -10.07 -4.43
C ALA A 4 -9.00 -9.72 -4.93
N GLU A 5 -8.02 -10.59 -4.67
CA GLU A 5 -6.64 -10.41 -5.15
C GLU A 5 -6.58 -10.35 -6.68
N ALA A 6 -7.28 -11.27 -7.36
CA ALA A 6 -7.34 -11.28 -8.82
C ALA A 6 -8.00 -10.02 -9.38
N MET A 7 -9.09 -9.54 -8.75
CA MET A 7 -9.78 -8.32 -9.16
C MET A 7 -8.90 -7.09 -8.99
N TYR A 8 -8.21 -6.95 -7.85
CA TYR A 8 -7.30 -5.82 -7.63
C TYR A 8 -6.08 -5.86 -8.56
N ARG A 9 -5.50 -7.04 -8.83
CA ARG A 9 -4.40 -7.15 -9.81
C ARG A 9 -4.82 -6.74 -11.21
N ARG A 10 -6.01 -7.16 -11.65
CA ARG A 10 -6.57 -6.74 -12.95
C ARG A 10 -6.79 -5.23 -13.00
N ALA A 11 -7.33 -4.64 -11.93
CA ALA A 11 -7.50 -3.19 -11.84
C ALA A 11 -6.16 -2.45 -11.86
N LEU A 12 -5.16 -2.97 -11.13
CA LEU A 12 -3.81 -2.41 -11.08
C LEU A 12 -3.17 -2.38 -12.47
N GLU A 13 -3.21 -3.49 -13.20
CA GLU A 13 -2.68 -3.57 -14.56
C GLU A 13 -3.35 -2.54 -15.50
N GLY A 14 -4.68 -2.41 -15.40
CA GLY A 14 -5.44 -1.42 -16.17
C GLY A 14 -5.04 0.02 -15.86
N PHE A 15 -4.98 0.38 -14.58
CA PHE A 15 -4.62 1.74 -14.16
C PHE A 15 -3.15 2.08 -14.43
N GLU A 16 -2.22 1.14 -14.23
CA GLU A 16 -0.82 1.33 -14.60
C GLU A 16 -0.66 1.59 -16.10
N LYS A 17 -1.41 0.86 -16.93
CA LYS A 17 -1.36 1.03 -18.39
C LYS A 17 -1.92 2.37 -18.85
N VAL A 18 -3.01 2.84 -18.25
CA VAL A 18 -3.73 4.04 -18.72
C VAL A 18 -3.18 5.32 -18.08
N TRP A 19 -2.84 5.28 -16.79
CA TRP A 19 -2.47 6.47 -16.02
C TRP A 19 -1.05 6.42 -15.44
N GLY A 20 -0.38 5.27 -15.50
CA GLY A 20 0.96 5.10 -14.96
C GLY A 20 1.00 4.69 -13.48
N ARG A 21 2.22 4.42 -13.00
CA ARG A 21 2.47 3.79 -11.70
C ARG A 21 2.23 4.71 -10.50
N GLU A 22 2.30 6.02 -10.70
CA GLU A 22 2.23 7.04 -9.66
C GLU A 22 0.86 7.74 -9.61
N HIS A 23 -0.05 7.41 -10.53
CA HIS A 23 -1.39 8.00 -10.51
C HIS A 23 -2.18 7.59 -9.28
N THR A 24 -2.97 8.51 -8.72
CA THR A 24 -3.73 8.31 -7.49
C THR A 24 -4.53 7.01 -7.47
N SER A 25 -5.30 6.71 -8.51
CA SER A 25 -6.09 5.47 -8.57
C SER A 25 -5.23 4.20 -8.64
N THR A 26 -4.04 4.28 -9.23
CA THR A 26 -3.06 3.19 -9.23
C THR A 26 -2.56 2.95 -7.81
N LEU A 27 -2.14 4.01 -7.12
CA LEU A 27 -1.65 3.95 -5.74
C LEU A 27 -2.72 3.46 -4.76
N GLU A 28 -3.97 3.89 -4.92
CA GLU A 28 -5.11 3.38 -4.12
C GLU A 28 -5.32 1.87 -4.34
N THR A 29 -5.20 1.39 -5.57
CA THR A 29 -5.31 -0.04 -5.87
C THR A 29 -4.17 -0.85 -5.23
N VAL A 30 -2.94 -0.31 -5.25
CA VAL A 30 -1.79 -0.91 -4.56
C VAL A 30 -2.02 -0.93 -3.04
N ASN A 31 -2.56 0.15 -2.46
CA ASN A 31 -2.88 0.21 -1.03
C ASN A 31 -3.87 -0.89 -0.62
N ASN A 32 -4.92 -1.09 -1.43
CA ASN A 32 -5.92 -2.13 -1.18
C ASN A 32 -5.35 -3.54 -1.30
N LEU A 33 -4.40 -3.77 -2.20
CA LEU A 33 -3.62 -5.02 -2.22
C LEU A 33 -2.78 -5.21 -0.96
N GLY A 34 -2.19 -4.14 -0.44
CA GLY A 34 -1.44 -4.16 0.82
C GLY A 34 -2.29 -4.62 2.00
N VAL A 35 -3.47 -4.01 2.18
CA VAL A 35 -4.44 -4.40 3.21
C VAL A 35 -4.88 -5.86 3.02
N LEU A 36 -5.22 -6.25 1.79
CA LEU A 36 -5.64 -7.63 1.50
C LEU A 36 -4.55 -8.65 1.85
N TYR A 37 -3.29 -8.36 1.54
CA TYR A 37 -2.17 -9.25 1.89
C TYR A 37 -1.95 -9.33 3.40
N ALA A 38 -2.08 -8.21 4.12
CA ALA A 38 -1.99 -8.20 5.58
C ALA A 38 -3.06 -9.10 6.21
N ASP A 39 -4.30 -9.04 5.71
CA ASP A 39 -5.41 -9.88 6.17
C ASP A 39 -5.23 -11.36 5.81
N GLN A 40 -4.43 -11.67 4.80
CA GLN A 40 -4.03 -13.05 4.45
C GLN A 40 -2.79 -13.54 5.23
N GLY A 41 -2.19 -12.70 6.09
CA GLY A 41 -0.93 -13.01 6.77
C GLY A 41 0.32 -12.92 5.88
N LYS A 42 0.19 -12.41 4.65
CA LYS A 42 1.28 -12.18 3.69
C LYS A 42 1.98 -10.84 3.99
N MET A 43 2.66 -10.79 5.14
CA MET A 43 3.16 -9.53 5.70
C MET A 43 4.23 -8.87 4.82
N ALA A 44 5.11 -9.66 4.18
CA ALA A 44 6.16 -9.14 3.31
C ALA A 44 5.57 -8.49 2.04
N GLU A 45 4.58 -9.12 1.43
CA GLU A 45 3.88 -8.57 0.26
C GLU A 45 3.09 -7.31 0.65
N ALA A 46 2.43 -7.30 1.81
CA ALA A 46 1.74 -6.12 2.31
C ALA A 46 2.68 -4.93 2.51
N GLU A 47 3.84 -5.18 3.12
CA GLU A 47 4.88 -4.17 3.37
C GLU A 47 5.40 -3.57 2.05
N ALA A 48 5.67 -4.43 1.05
CA ALA A 48 6.10 -4.00 -0.26
C ALA A 48 5.06 -3.12 -0.96
N MET A 49 3.76 -3.46 -0.85
CA MET A 49 2.69 -2.64 -1.41
C MET A 49 2.61 -1.28 -0.72
N HIS A 50 2.59 -1.22 0.61
CA HIS A 50 2.47 0.05 1.32
C HIS A 50 3.71 0.95 1.15
N ARG A 51 4.92 0.40 1.10
CA ARG A 51 6.13 1.19 0.77
C ARG A 51 6.05 1.82 -0.62
N ARG A 52 5.57 1.06 -1.61
CA ARG A 52 5.35 1.60 -2.96
C ARG A 52 4.33 2.74 -2.94
N VAL A 53 3.25 2.62 -2.16
CA VAL A 53 2.25 3.69 -2.02
C VAL A 53 2.85 4.91 -1.36
N LEU A 54 3.66 4.72 -0.32
CA LEU A 54 4.32 5.80 0.41
C LEU A 54 5.21 6.62 -0.52
N GLU A 55 6.12 5.98 -1.25
CA GLU A 55 7.01 6.65 -2.22
C GLU A 55 6.21 7.45 -3.27
N GLY A 56 5.14 6.85 -3.80
CA GLY A 56 4.29 7.50 -4.80
C GLY A 56 3.54 8.71 -4.26
N LYS A 57 2.94 8.60 -3.06
CA LYS A 57 2.16 9.68 -2.44
C LYS A 57 3.07 10.81 -1.92
N GLU A 58 4.24 10.49 -1.38
CA GLU A 58 5.26 11.48 -1.01
C GLU A 58 5.70 12.29 -2.22
N LYS A 59 5.96 11.65 -3.35
CA LYS A 59 6.33 12.35 -4.58
C LYS A 59 5.20 13.22 -5.14
N ALA A 60 3.95 12.74 -5.07
CA ALA A 60 2.81 13.44 -5.65
C ALA A 60 2.33 14.63 -4.81
N TRP A 61 2.31 14.47 -3.48
CA TRP A 61 1.65 15.40 -2.56
C TRP A 61 2.52 15.86 -1.39
N GLY A 62 3.66 15.24 -1.17
CA GLY A 62 4.53 15.49 -0.03
C GLY A 62 4.27 14.58 1.18
N PRO A 63 5.21 14.57 2.14
CA PRO A 63 5.17 13.69 3.32
C PRO A 63 4.04 14.03 4.30
N GLU A 64 3.65 15.30 4.41
CA GLU A 64 2.64 15.77 5.37
C GLU A 64 1.20 15.68 4.85
N HIS A 65 1.00 15.27 3.59
CA HIS A 65 -0.34 15.13 3.04
C HIS A 65 -1.09 14.00 3.75
N THR A 66 -2.38 14.20 4.04
CA THR A 66 -3.20 13.25 4.82
C THR A 66 -3.15 11.83 4.25
N SER A 67 -3.27 11.68 2.94
CA SER A 67 -3.21 10.37 2.29
C SER A 67 -1.83 9.70 2.37
N THR A 68 -0.75 10.48 2.51
CA THR A 68 0.60 9.96 2.75
C THR A 68 0.70 9.46 4.18
N LEU A 69 0.23 10.25 5.15
CA LEU A 69 0.17 9.89 6.56
C LEU A 69 -0.71 8.65 6.82
N ASP A 70 -1.81 8.49 6.10
CA ASP A 70 -2.63 7.26 6.15
C ASP A 70 -1.82 6.01 5.77
N THR A 71 -0.89 6.15 4.81
CA THR A 71 -0.02 5.05 4.38
C THR A 71 1.05 4.73 5.42
N VAL A 72 1.61 5.76 6.06
CA VAL A 72 2.52 5.60 7.21
C VAL A 72 1.82 4.87 8.35
N ASN A 73 0.58 5.26 8.68
CA ASN A 73 -0.22 4.58 9.70
C ASN A 73 -0.47 3.10 9.36
N ASN A 74 -0.74 2.78 8.10
CA ASN A 74 -0.90 1.38 7.66
C ASN A 74 0.40 0.58 7.81
N LEU A 75 1.58 1.17 7.53
CA LEU A 75 2.87 0.54 7.77
C LEU A 75 3.13 0.30 9.26
N GLY A 76 2.87 1.29 10.12
CA GLY A 76 3.00 1.16 11.58
C GLY A 76 2.11 0.05 12.14
N ALA A 77 0.85 -0.03 11.68
CA ALA A 77 -0.06 -1.11 12.04
C ALA A 77 0.45 -2.48 11.56
N LEU A 78 1.01 -2.56 10.35
CA LEU A 78 1.59 -3.79 9.80
C LEU A 78 2.80 -4.26 10.61
N TYR A 79 3.72 -3.35 10.97
CA TYR A 79 4.88 -3.69 11.79
C TYR A 79 4.50 -4.10 13.21
N THR A 80 3.50 -3.44 13.79
CA THR A 80 2.94 -3.83 15.10
C THR A 80 2.39 -5.26 15.06
N ARG A 81 1.64 -5.62 14.00
CA ARG A 81 1.14 -7.00 13.79
C ARG A 81 2.27 -8.03 13.62
N GLN A 82 3.45 -7.61 13.14
CA GLN A 82 4.64 -8.46 13.01
C GLN A 82 5.49 -8.53 14.30
N GLY A 83 5.17 -7.75 15.34
CA GLY A 83 6.02 -7.62 16.53
C GLY A 83 7.29 -6.78 16.30
N LYS A 84 7.37 -6.07 15.18
CA LYS A 84 8.49 -5.21 14.76
C LYS A 84 8.30 -3.80 15.31
N LEU A 85 8.42 -3.65 16.63
CA LEU A 85 8.08 -2.38 17.31
C LEU A 85 9.05 -1.25 16.95
N ALA A 86 10.33 -1.55 16.74
CA ALA A 86 11.32 -0.54 16.35
C ALA A 86 10.98 0.08 14.98
N GLU A 87 10.51 -0.73 14.03
CA GLU A 87 10.05 -0.24 12.73
C GLU A 87 8.68 0.44 12.79
N ALA A 88 7.85 0.14 13.78
CA ALA A 88 6.55 0.78 13.97
C ALA A 88 6.64 2.18 14.60
N GLU A 89 7.69 2.45 15.38
CA GLU A 89 7.93 3.72 16.08
C GLU A 89 8.82 4.70 15.29
N ALA A 90 9.34 4.29 14.13
CA ALA A 90 10.21 5.07 13.26
C ALA A 90 9.42 6.04 12.36
#